data_AF-A0A9E4F0I4-F1
#
_entry.id   AF-A0A9E4F0I4-F1
#
_cell.length_a   1.000
_cell.length_b   1.000
_cell.length_c   1.000
_cell.angle_alpha   90.00
_cell.angle_beta   90.00
_cell.angle_gamma   90.00
#
_symmetry.space_group_name_H-M   'P 1'
#
loop_
_entity.id
_entity.type
_entity.pdbx_description
1 polymer ?
#
loop_
_entity_poly.entity_id
_entity_poly.type
_entity_poly.pdbx_seq_one_letter_code
_entity_poly.pdbx_strand_id
1 'polypeptide(L)' 'MPGCIGARKLLSAAGWAKHSIFYEFTSLEAREEGFQKHESLSLDESGWSGRVVRSLIHAPGSPSVGRRLWPPVN' A
#
# COMPACT_ATOMS: atom_id res chain seq x y z
N MET A 1 6.51 0.88 -10.45
CA MET A 1 6.54 -0.35 -9.65
C MET A 1 6.21 -1.51 -10.58
N PRO A 2 7.21 -2.23 -11.12
CA PRO A 2 6.98 -3.40 -11.97
C PRO A 2 6.02 -4.39 -11.31
N GLY A 3 5.18 -5.05 -12.11
CA GLY A 3 4.18 -6.01 -11.64
C GLY A 3 3.00 -5.43 -10.85
N CYS A 4 2.95 -4.12 -10.60
CA CYS A 4 1.78 -3.46 -10.03
C CYS A 4 0.68 -3.34 -11.10
N ILE A 5 -0.47 -3.97 -10.85
CA ILE A 5 -1.67 -3.92 -11.69
C ILE A 5 -2.41 -2.59 -11.48
N GLY A 6 -2.36 -2.05 -10.26
CA GLY A 6 -2.99 -0.77 -9.98
C GLY A 6 -2.81 -0.29 -8.54
N ALA A 7 -3.00 1.01 -8.37
CA ALA A 7 -3.06 1.68 -7.08
C ALA A 7 -4.41 2.38 -6.95
N ARG A 8 -5.10 2.17 -5.83
CA ARG A 8 -6.41 2.78 -5.54
C ARG A 8 -6.38 3.46 -4.18
N LYS A 9 -6.93 4.67 -4.12
CA LYS A 9 -7.26 5.33 -2.85
C LYS A 9 -8.70 4.99 -2.51
N LEU A 10 -8.88 4.22 -1.45
CA LEU A 10 -10.18 3.88 -0.90
C LEU A 10 -10.53 4.93 0.16
N LEU A 11 -11.75 5.46 0.12
CA LEU A 11 -12.28 6.37 1.14
C LEU A 11 -13.35 5.62 1.93
N SER A 12 -13.32 5.76 3.25
CA SER A 12 -14.37 5.18 4.08
C SER A 12 -15.56 6.11 4.17
N ALA A 13 -16.77 5.56 4.03
CA ALA A 13 -18.01 6.29 4.27
C ALA A 13 -18.33 6.45 5.77
N ALA A 14 -17.87 5.52 6.62
CA ALA A 14 -18.15 5.52 8.05
C ALA A 14 -16.99 4.88 8.86
N GLY A 15 -16.99 5.09 10.18
CA GLY A 15 -15.99 4.53 11.09
C GLY A 15 -14.72 5.37 11.25
N TRP A 16 -13.76 4.83 12.01
CA TRP A 16 -12.53 5.53 12.39
C TRP A 16 -11.55 5.66 11.21
N ALA A 17 -11.28 4.57 10.50
CA ALA A 17 -10.41 4.58 9.32
C ALA A 17 -11.01 5.48 8.23
N LYS A 18 -10.25 6.47 7.76
CA LYS A 18 -10.75 7.48 6.80
C LYS A 18 -10.39 7.16 5.36
N HIS A 19 -9.23 6.58 5.13
CA HIS A 19 -8.78 6.17 3.81
C HIS A 19 -7.78 5.03 3.90
N SER A 20 -7.60 4.34 2.79
CA SER A 20 -6.56 3.34 2.60
C SER A 20 -5.96 3.46 1.20
N ILE A 21 -4.69 3.08 1.05
CA ILE A 21 -4.05 2.94 -0.25
C ILE A 21 -3.90 1.46 -0.55
N PHE A 22 -4.55 1.00 -1.60
CA PHE A 22 -4.54 -0.39 -2.00
C PHE A 22 -3.73 -0.56 -3.29
N TYR A 23 -2.62 -1.27 -3.18
CA TYR A 23 -1.80 -1.68 -4.31
C TYR A 23 -2.08 -3.14 -4.65
N GLU A 24 -2.25 -3.40 -5.93
CA GLU A 24 -2.47 -4.74 -6.46
C GLU A 24 -1.30 -5.15 -7.34
N PHE A 25 -0.83 -6.38 -7.19
CA PHE A 25 0.30 -6.91 -7.94
C PHE A 25 -0.05 -8.23 -8.63
N THR A 26 0.67 -8.55 -9.71
CA THR A 26 0.53 -9.80 -10.46
C THR A 26 0.93 -11.03 -9.66
N SER A 27 1.87 -10.88 -8.72
CA SER A 27 2.30 -11.94 -7.80
C SER A 27 2.89 -11.35 -6.52
N LEU A 28 3.15 -12.20 -5.52
CA LEU A 28 3.82 -11.78 -4.29
C LEU A 28 5.27 -11.37 -4.55
N GLU A 29 5.97 -12.13 -5.39
CA GLU A 29 7.36 -11.90 -5.78
C GLU A 29 7.49 -10.54 -6.50
N ALA A 30 6.57 -10.25 -7.41
CA ALA A 30 6.53 -8.97 -8.11
C ALA A 30 6.28 -7.78 -7.16
N ARG A 31 5.50 -7.99 -6.08
CA ARG A 31 5.36 -7.00 -5.00
C ARG A 31 6.70 -6.84 -4.26
N GLU A 32 7.35 -7.91 -3.85
CA GLU A 32 8.61 -7.85 -3.09
C GLU A 32 9.69 -7.10 -3.88
N GLU A 33 9.87 -7.42 -5.16
CA GLU A 33 10.84 -6.75 -6.03
C GLU A 33 10.44 -5.30 -6.38
N GLY A 34 9.15 -5.08 -6.66
CA GLY A 34 8.64 -3.84 -7.22
C GLY A 34 8.22 -2.79 -6.19
N PHE A 35 7.84 -3.20 -4.98
CA PHE A 35 7.27 -2.34 -3.93
C PHE A 35 8.25 -2.02 -2.80
N GLN A 36 9.17 -2.91 -2.43
CA GLN A 36 10.06 -2.68 -1.28
C GLN A 36 10.85 -1.36 -1.40
N LYS A 37 11.35 -1.04 -2.60
CA LYS A 37 12.04 0.24 -2.88
C LYS A 37 11.14 1.46 -2.74
N HIS A 38 9.85 1.30 -3.01
CA HIS A 38 8.88 2.39 -2.84
C HIS A 38 8.53 2.58 -1.37
N GLU A 39 8.36 1.48 -0.63
CA GLU A 39 8.10 1.48 0.81
C GLU A 39 9.26 2.11 1.59
N SER A 40 10.52 1.86 1.20
CA SER A 40 11.66 2.48 1.85
C SER A 40 11.68 4.02 1.77
N LEU A 41 10.95 4.64 0.82
CA LEU A 41 10.83 6.10 0.74
C LEU A 41 10.08 6.69 1.94
N SER A 42 9.31 5.90 2.70
CA SER A 42 8.69 6.38 3.94
C SER A 42 9.68 6.52 5.09
N LEU A 43 10.88 5.93 4.97
CA LEU A 43 11.94 6.03 5.99
C LEU A 43 12.67 7.37 5.91
N ASP A 44 12.78 7.96 4.73
CA ASP A 44 13.34 9.30 4.54
C ASP A 44 12.33 10.37 4.98
N GLU A 45 12.58 10.96 6.15
CA GLU A 45 11.74 11.99 6.75
C GLU A 45 11.69 13.29 5.95
N SER A 46 12.73 13.59 5.18
CA SER A 46 12.80 14.80 4.36
C SER A 46 12.01 14.65 3.06
N GLY A 47 11.92 13.42 2.57
CA GLY A 47 11.16 13.02 1.40
C GLY A 47 9.65 13.23 1.56
N TRP A 48 8.97 13.44 0.43
CA TRP A 48 7.52 13.60 0.41
C TRP A 48 6.78 12.45 1.11
N SER A 49 7.15 11.21 0.80
CA SER A 49 6.51 10.02 1.37
C SER A 49 6.69 9.94 2.89
N GLY A 50 7.89 10.17 3.43
CA GLY A 50 8.12 10.17 4.87
C GLY A 50 7.32 11.26 5.60
N ARG A 51 7.25 12.47 5.04
CA ARG A 51 6.41 13.55 5.61
C ARG A 51 4.93 13.20 5.62
N VAL A 52 4.41 12.66 4.54
CA VAL A 52 2.99 12.27 4.44
C VAL A 52 2.65 11.10 5.35
N VAL A 53 3.49 10.06 5.41
CA VAL A 53 3.22 8.90 6.26
C VAL A 53 3.12 9.29 7.74
N ARG A 54 3.92 10.26 8.19
CA ARG A 54 3.93 10.73 9.59
C ARG A 54 2.80 11.69 9.95
N SER A 55 2.12 12.27 8.96
CA SER A 55 0.93 13.11 9.21
C SER A 55 -0.37 12.31 9.34
N LEU A 56 -0.28 10.98 9.26
CA LEU A 56 -1.42 10.06 9.29
C LEU A 56 -1.39 9.19 10.56
N ILE A 57 -2.58 8.73 10.98
CA ILE A 57 -2.71 7.70 12.00
C ILE A 57 -2.89 6.36 11.31
N HIS A 58 -2.01 5.41 11.62
CA HIS A 58 -1.96 4.10 10.99
C HIS A 58 -2.72 3.05 11.80
N ALA A 59 -3.33 2.10 11.09
CA ALA A 59 -3.89 0.92 11.73
C ALA A 59 -2.76 0.05 12.31
N PRO A 60 -2.97 -0.63 13.45
CA PRO A 60 -1.97 -1.55 13.98
C PRO A 60 -1.52 -2.58 12.93
N GLY A 61 -0.21 -2.73 12.74
CA GLY A 61 0.36 -3.69 11.79
C GLY A 61 0.20 -3.31 10.31
N SER A 62 -0.24 -2.08 9.98
CA SER A 62 -0.20 -1.61 8.60
C SER A 62 1.25 -1.31 8.16
N PRO A 63 1.59 -1.49 6.87
CA PRO A 63 0.72 -1.99 5.80
C PRO A 63 0.52 -3.51 5.86
N SER A 64 -0.65 -3.97 5.40
CA SER A 64 -0.97 -5.41 5.34
C SER A 64 -0.76 -5.97 3.94
N VAL A 65 -0.38 -7.25 3.89
CA VAL A 65 -0.22 -8.02 2.64
C VAL A 65 -1.24 -9.15 2.63
N GLY A 66 -1.94 -9.32 1.52
CA GLY A 66 -2.93 -10.39 1.36
C GLY A 66 -2.88 -10.98 -0.04
N ARG A 67 -3.16 -12.29 -0.14
CA ARG A 67 -3.37 -12.97 -1.41
C ARG A 67 -4.81 -12.79 -1.85
N ARG A 68 -5.02 -12.43 -3.12
CA ARG A 68 -6.36 -12.37 -3.72
C ARG A 68 -6.95 -13.77 -3.79
N LEU A 69 -8.13 -13.94 -3.19
CA LEU A 69 -8.94 -15.15 -3.30
C LEU A 69 -10.02 -15.02 -4.39
N TRP A 70 -10.58 -13.82 -4.56
CA TRP A 70 -11.61 -13.51 -5.56
C TRP A 70 -11.48 -12.08 -6.09
N PRO A 71 -11.79 -11.82 -7.39
CA PRO A 71 -11.91 -12.83 -8.44
C PRO A 71 -10.59 -13.60 -8.62
N PRO A 72 -10.59 -14.82 -9.19
CA PRO A 72 -9.34 -15.49 -9.53
C PRO A 72 -8.51 -14.60 -10.47
N VAL A 73 -7.20 -14.67 -10.34
CA VAL A 73 -6.28 -14.09 -11.34
C VAL A 73 -6.29 -15.07 -12.52
N ASN A 74 -6.68 -14.59 -13.70
CA ASN A 74 -6.66 -15.38 -14.94
C ASN A 74 -5.23 -15.66 -15.40
#